data_AF-A0A7S4DV45-F1
#
_entry.id   AF-A0A7S4DV45-F1
#
_cell.length_a   1.000
_cell.length_b   1.000
_cell.length_c   1.000
_cell.angle_alpha   90.00
_cell.angle_beta   90.00
_cell.angle_gamma   90.00
#
_symmetry.space_group_name_H-M   'P 1'
#
loop_
_entity.id
_entity.type
_entity.pdbx_description
1 polymer ?
#
loop_
_entity_poly.entity_id
_entity_poly.type
_entity_poly.pdbx_seq_one_letter_code
_entity_poly.pdbx_strand_id
1 'polypeptide(L)'
;KYKPRPSGEDVVEVNHRRDTDDKDSGIDDAQWNDRNSSEANSFICATKENVTHTSMVWVGERRFEHWKYRVDWQEAERLCRTRGLSLASIHTDEENAVVGNMTSEISFLTPGILWVGLHTENTTEPYWEWTDGS
;
A
#
# COMPACT_ATOMS: atom_id res chain seq x y z
N LYS A 1 -16.62 12.06 0.29
CA LYS A 1 -15.96 12.81 -0.81
C LYS A 1 -14.68 13.42 -0.24
N TYR A 2 -13.58 12.67 -0.28
CA TYR A 2 -12.28 13.13 0.19
C TYR A 2 -11.73 14.18 -0.79
N LYS A 3 -11.15 15.27 -0.30
CA LYS A 3 -10.47 16.29 -1.10
C LYS A 3 -9.04 16.42 -0.56
N PRO A 4 -8.01 15.95 -1.28
CA PRO A 4 -6.61 16.08 -0.86
C PRO A 4 -6.16 17.55 -0.82
N ARG A 5 -5.17 17.85 0.04
CA ARG A 5 -4.51 19.15 0.12
C ARG A 5 -3.28 19.18 -0.80
N PRO A 6 -2.96 20.30 -1.47
CA PRO A 6 -1.89 20.34 -2.45
C PRO A 6 -0.51 20.49 -1.80
N SER A 7 0.31 19.43 -1.79
CA SER A 7 1.77 19.55 -1.74
C SER A 7 2.48 18.26 -2.20
N GLY A 8 3.03 18.26 -3.41
CA GLY A 8 3.79 17.12 -3.96
C GLY A 8 2.94 16.10 -4.69
N GLU A 9 3.55 15.07 -5.29
CA GLU A 9 2.84 13.88 -5.76
C GLU A 9 2.12 13.24 -4.56
N ASP A 10 0.79 13.12 -4.61
CA ASP A 10 0.05 12.47 -3.52
C ASP A 10 0.09 10.96 -3.77
N VAL A 11 0.57 10.21 -2.78
CA VAL A 11 0.67 8.75 -2.79
C VAL A 11 -0.16 8.17 -1.66
N VAL A 12 -0.71 6.96 -1.86
CA VAL A 12 -1.52 6.30 -0.84
C VAL A 12 -0.72 5.23 -0.11
N GLU A 13 -0.91 5.18 1.20
CA GLU A 13 -0.42 4.13 2.10
C GLU A 13 -1.57 3.39 2.78
N VAL A 14 -1.33 2.15 3.18
CA VAL A 14 -2.28 1.36 3.97
C VAL A 14 -1.83 1.31 5.43
N ASN A 15 -2.70 1.72 6.34
CA ASN A 15 -2.46 1.77 7.78
C ASN A 15 -3.41 0.86 8.54
N HIS A 16 -2.88 0.08 9.49
CA HIS A 16 -3.70 -0.65 10.44
C HIS A 16 -3.77 0.14 11.75
N ARG A 17 -4.90 0.81 12.01
CA ARG A 17 -5.16 1.43 13.31
C ARG A 17 -5.56 0.35 14.31
N ARG A 18 -4.76 0.14 15.35
CA ARG A 18 -5.27 -0.37 16.63
C ARG A 18 -5.64 0.83 17.49
N ASP A 19 -6.86 1.33 17.34
CA ASP A 19 -7.40 2.31 18.28
C ASP A 19 -7.68 1.62 19.61
N THR A 20 -7.00 2.02 20.68
CA THR A 20 -7.22 1.49 22.04
C THR A 20 -8.41 2.12 22.76
N ASP A 21 -9.18 3.01 22.13
CA ASP A 21 -10.20 3.79 22.84
C ASP A 21 -11.53 4.08 22.13
N ASP A 22 -11.81 3.54 20.92
CA ASP A 22 -13.13 3.73 20.31
C ASP A 22 -13.99 2.46 20.37
N LYS A 23 -15.06 2.55 21.17
CA LYS A 23 -16.17 1.61 21.19
C LYS A 23 -17.16 2.00 20.11
N ASP A 24 -16.82 1.73 18.85
CA ASP A 24 -17.86 1.44 17.87
C ASP A 24 -17.40 0.33 16.94
N SER A 25 -18.28 -0.65 16.80
CA SER A 25 -18.05 -1.96 16.24
C SER A 25 -18.12 -1.96 14.70
N GLY A 26 -17.07 -2.46 14.03
CA GLY A 26 -17.19 -2.93 12.64
C GLY A 26 -15.90 -2.91 11.83
N ILE A 27 -15.21 -4.05 11.77
CA ILE A 27 -14.10 -4.46 10.87
C ILE A 27 -12.80 -3.64 11.02
N ASP A 28 -11.70 -4.35 11.30
CA ASP A 28 -10.31 -3.85 11.31
C ASP A 28 -9.86 -3.45 9.87
N ASP A 29 -10.50 -2.44 9.30
CA ASP A 29 -10.21 -1.99 7.94
C ASP A 29 -8.90 -1.19 7.90
N ALA A 30 -8.00 -1.65 7.04
CA ALA A 30 -6.89 -0.88 6.53
C ALA A 30 -7.37 0.53 6.12
N GLN A 31 -6.89 1.57 6.80
CA GLN A 31 -7.24 2.98 6.52
C GLN A 31 -6.20 3.59 5.57
N TRP A 32 -6.69 4.25 4.52
CA TRP A 32 -5.89 4.82 3.44
C TRP A 32 -5.59 6.28 3.73
N ASN A 33 -4.31 6.71 3.64
CA ASN A 33 -3.89 8.10 3.90
C ASN A 33 -3.05 8.66 2.74
N ASP A 34 -3.12 9.99 2.51
CA ASP A 34 -2.30 10.77 1.58
C ASP A 34 -1.13 11.43 2.35
N ARG A 35 0.08 10.89 2.22
CA ARG A 35 1.25 11.33 3.00
C ARG A 35 2.41 11.73 2.09
N ASN A 36 3.39 12.46 2.65
CA ASN A 36 4.59 12.88 1.94
C ASN A 36 5.33 11.65 1.38
N SER A 37 5.44 11.58 0.06
CA SER A 37 6.07 10.48 -0.68
C SER A 37 7.56 10.25 -0.31
N SER A 38 8.20 11.23 0.33
CA SER A 38 9.59 11.15 0.81
C SER A 38 9.77 10.42 2.14
N GLU A 39 8.70 9.95 2.78
CA GLU A 39 8.81 9.21 4.03
C GLU A 39 9.31 7.77 3.86
N ALA A 40 10.11 7.29 4.82
CA ALA A 40 10.64 5.94 4.79
C ALA A 40 9.66 4.93 5.42
N ASN A 41 8.92 4.21 4.59
CA ASN A 41 7.99 3.15 5.01
C ASN A 41 8.32 1.81 4.34
N SER A 42 7.85 0.73 4.97
CA SER A 42 7.84 -0.58 4.31
C SER A 42 6.87 -0.57 3.13
N PHE A 43 6.90 -1.58 2.27
CA PHE A 43 6.08 -1.53 1.06
C PHE A 43 5.62 -2.93 0.65
N ILE A 44 4.52 -3.00 -0.11
CA ILE A 44 4.04 -4.25 -0.69
C ILE A 44 4.21 -4.18 -2.20
N CYS A 45 4.86 -5.20 -2.76
CA CYS A 45 4.88 -5.42 -4.19
C CYS A 45 3.76 -6.40 -4.57
N ALA A 46 3.16 -6.22 -5.75
CA ALA A 46 2.23 -7.17 -6.31
C ALA A 46 2.47 -7.45 -7.80
N THR A 47 1.91 -8.56 -8.26
CA THR A 47 1.84 -8.90 -9.69
C THR A 47 0.68 -9.84 -9.98
N LYS A 48 0.19 -9.79 -11.23
CA LYS A 48 -0.68 -10.81 -11.83
C LYS A 48 0.13 -11.81 -12.69
N GLU A 49 1.35 -11.44 -13.06
CA GLU A 49 2.23 -12.28 -13.87
C GLU A 49 2.60 -13.56 -13.13
N ASN A 50 2.87 -14.64 -13.86
CA ASN A 50 3.20 -15.95 -13.29
C ASN A 50 4.64 -16.00 -12.74
N VAL A 51 5.02 -15.01 -11.95
CA VAL A 51 6.25 -14.94 -11.16
C VAL A 51 5.93 -15.49 -9.78
N THR A 52 6.76 -16.42 -9.29
CA THR A 52 6.55 -17.05 -7.98
C THR A 52 7.79 -16.91 -7.11
N HIS A 53 7.66 -16.12 -6.05
CA HIS A 53 8.61 -16.11 -4.93
C HIS A 53 8.00 -16.86 -3.75
N THR A 54 8.84 -17.52 -2.95
CA THR A 54 8.40 -18.32 -1.78
C THR A 54 7.69 -17.48 -0.71
N SER A 55 7.98 -16.18 -0.65
CA SER A 55 7.44 -15.18 0.28
C SER A 55 6.08 -14.59 -0.14
N MET A 56 5.50 -15.01 -1.28
CA MET A 56 4.26 -14.41 -1.80
C MET A 56 2.98 -15.00 -1.21
N VAL A 57 2.02 -14.12 -0.92
CA VAL A 57 0.64 -14.46 -0.52
C VAL A 57 -0.30 -14.27 -1.71
N TRP A 58 -1.18 -15.24 -1.94
CA TRP A 58 -2.07 -15.28 -3.11
C TRP A 58 -3.48 -14.86 -2.69
N VAL A 59 -4.08 -13.93 -3.44
CA VAL A 59 -5.47 -13.51 -3.28
C VAL A 59 -6.08 -13.35 -4.66
N GLY A 60 -7.03 -14.22 -5.00
CA GLY A 60 -7.54 -14.31 -6.37
C GLY A 60 -6.40 -14.56 -7.38
N GLU A 61 -6.22 -13.64 -8.32
CA GLU A 61 -5.19 -13.70 -9.36
C GLU A 61 -3.92 -12.90 -9.01
N ARG A 62 -3.94 -12.12 -7.93
CA ARG A 62 -2.78 -11.32 -7.50
C ARG A 62 -1.95 -12.04 -6.46
N ARG A 63 -0.65 -11.76 -6.52
CA ARG A 63 0.33 -12.21 -5.53
C ARG A 63 0.94 -10.98 -4.87
N PHE A 64 1.02 -11.00 -3.55
CA PHE A 64 1.52 -9.89 -2.73
C PHE A 64 2.77 -10.33 -1.98
N GLU A 65 3.78 -9.47 -1.94
CA GLU A 65 5.02 -9.67 -1.19
C GLU A 65 5.33 -8.44 -0.33
N HIS A 66 5.42 -8.62 0.98
CA HIS A 66 5.78 -7.55 1.92
C HIS A 66 7.29 -7.41 2.03
N TRP A 67 7.78 -6.19 1.81
CA TRP A 67 9.19 -5.83 1.97
C TRP A 67 9.35 -4.91 3.18
N LYS A 68 10.03 -5.43 4.20
CA LYS A 68 10.23 -4.73 5.49
C LYS A 68 11.27 -3.60 5.42
N TYR A 69 11.92 -3.39 4.28
CA TYR A 69 12.86 -2.29 4.05
C TYR A 69 12.11 -0.96 4.00
N ARG A 70 12.59 0.05 4.72
CA ARG A 70 11.96 1.37 4.78
C ARG A 70 12.62 2.32 3.79
N VAL A 71 11.88 2.75 2.78
CA VAL A 71 12.33 3.65 1.71
C VAL A 71 11.20 4.61 1.33
N ASP A 72 11.52 5.65 0.57
CA ASP A 72 10.51 6.52 -0.03
C ASP A 72 9.69 5.76 -1.10
N TRP A 73 8.55 6.33 -1.48
CA TRP A 73 7.60 5.66 -2.38
C TRP A 73 8.20 5.37 -3.76
N GLN A 74 9.00 6.30 -4.29
CA GLN A 74 9.61 6.18 -5.61
C GLN A 74 10.66 5.05 -5.62
N GLU A 75 11.46 4.95 -4.58
CA GLU A 75 12.42 3.87 -4.39
C GLU A 75 11.72 2.53 -4.15
N ALA A 76 10.60 2.50 -3.44
CA ALA A 76 9.79 1.31 -3.24
C ALA A 76 9.28 0.73 -4.59
N GLU A 77 8.72 1.58 -5.46
CA GLU A 77 8.30 1.20 -6.81
C GLU A 77 9.49 0.68 -7.63
N ARG A 78 10.63 1.37 -7.57
CA ARG A 78 11.86 0.95 -8.27
C ARG A 78 12.32 -0.44 -7.81
N LEU A 79 12.25 -0.73 -6.51
CA LEU A 79 12.61 -2.03 -5.95
C LEU A 79 11.65 -3.13 -6.39
N CYS A 80 10.34 -2.91 -6.41
CA CYS A 80 9.37 -3.87 -6.95
C CYS A 80 9.67 -4.18 -8.43
N ARG A 81 9.93 -3.15 -9.24
CA ARG A 81 10.25 -3.31 -10.67
C ARG A 81 11.51 -4.12 -10.93
N THR A 82 12.51 -4.06 -10.04
CA THR A 82 13.73 -4.88 -10.18
C THR A 82 13.45 -6.38 -10.16
N ARG A 83 12.30 -6.81 -9.62
CA ARG A 83 11.85 -8.21 -9.60
C ARG A 83 10.69 -8.51 -10.55
N GLY A 84 10.36 -7.60 -11.48
CA GLY A 84 9.23 -7.77 -12.39
C GLY A 84 7.87 -7.63 -11.69
N LEU A 85 7.82 -6.89 -10.58
CA LEU A 85 6.61 -6.56 -9.83
C LEU A 85 6.37 -5.04 -9.91
N SER A 86 5.23 -4.58 -9.41
CA SER A 86 4.95 -3.15 -9.14
C SER A 86 4.55 -3.01 -7.67
N LEU A 87 4.50 -1.78 -7.15
CA LEU A 87 3.79 -1.54 -5.90
C LEU A 87 2.35 -2.06 -5.99
N ALA A 88 1.84 -2.54 -4.87
CA ALA A 88 0.59 -3.28 -4.86
C ALA A 88 -0.59 -2.46 -5.35
N SER A 89 -1.37 -3.06 -6.25
CA SER A 89 -2.70 -2.61 -6.62
C SER A 89 -3.77 -3.43 -5.88
N ILE A 90 -4.81 -2.77 -5.39
CA ILE A 90 -5.86 -3.37 -4.54
C ILE A 90 -7.22 -3.08 -5.17
N HIS A 91 -8.00 -4.13 -5.45
CA HIS A 91 -9.24 -4.04 -6.23
C HIS A 91 -10.41 -4.80 -5.60
N THR A 92 -10.16 -5.54 -4.52
CA THR A 92 -11.15 -6.32 -3.80
C THR A 92 -10.98 -6.15 -2.30
N ASP A 93 -12.06 -6.37 -1.56
CA ASP A 93 -12.05 -6.29 -0.09
C ASP A 93 -11.15 -7.38 0.51
N GLU A 94 -11.06 -8.55 -0.14
CA GLU A 94 -10.16 -9.64 0.25
C GLU A 94 -8.68 -9.24 0.10
N GLU A 95 -8.32 -8.56 -1.00
CA GLU A 95 -6.96 -8.04 -1.20
C GLU A 95 -6.64 -6.96 -0.16
N ASN A 96 -7.60 -6.06 0.12
CA ASN A 96 -7.44 -5.02 1.14
C ASN A 96 -7.23 -5.61 2.54
N ALA A 97 -7.98 -6.66 2.90
CA ALA A 97 -7.83 -7.35 4.18
C ALA A 97 -6.47 -8.05 4.31
N VAL A 98 -5.98 -8.68 3.23
CA VAL A 98 -4.66 -9.33 3.22
C VAL A 98 -3.54 -8.31 3.33
N VAL A 99 -3.59 -7.23 2.56
CA VAL A 99 -2.64 -6.12 2.66
C VAL A 99 -2.67 -5.48 4.05
N GLY A 100 -3.87 -5.26 4.60
CA GLY A 100 -4.07 -4.80 5.97
C GLY A 100 -3.41 -5.72 7.00
N ASN A 101 -3.55 -7.04 6.86
CA ASN A 101 -2.90 -8.00 7.76
C ASN A 101 -1.37 -7.97 7.64
N MET A 102 -0.79 -7.73 6.46
CA MET A 102 0.67 -7.61 6.29
C MET A 102 1.26 -6.43 7.08
N THR A 103 0.49 -5.35 7.28
CA THR A 103 0.93 -4.23 8.14
C THR A 103 1.13 -4.65 9.61
N SER A 104 0.37 -5.65 10.09
CA SER A 104 0.41 -6.09 11.48
C SER A 104 1.71 -6.81 11.86
N GLU A 105 2.44 -7.32 10.86
CA GLU A 105 3.76 -7.92 11.04
C GLU A 105 4.87 -6.89 11.40
N ILE A 106 4.59 -5.59 11.30
CA ILE A 106 5.62 -4.54 11.38
C ILE A 106 6.04 -4.24 12.83
N SER A 107 5.23 -4.54 13.85
CA SER A 107 5.56 -4.55 15.29
C SER A 107 4.27 -4.44 16.10
N PHE A 108 4.19 -5.13 17.25
CA PHE A 108 3.07 -4.96 18.17
C PHE A 108 2.93 -3.52 18.72
N LEU A 109 4.02 -2.75 18.74
CA LEU A 109 4.14 -1.44 19.39
C LEU A 109 3.95 -0.24 18.46
N THR A 110 3.90 -0.45 17.14
CA THR A 110 3.72 0.65 16.19
C THR A 110 2.79 0.18 15.08
N PRO A 111 1.60 0.80 14.91
CA PRO A 111 0.75 0.50 13.76
C PRO A 111 1.59 0.64 12.48
N GLY A 112 1.66 -0.45 11.72
CA GLY A 112 2.50 -0.54 10.54
C GLY A 112 1.93 0.32 9.41
N ILE A 113 2.80 1.12 8.81
CA ILE A 113 2.52 1.93 7.63
C ILE A 113 3.25 1.30 6.45
N LEU A 114 2.57 1.12 5.33
CA LEU A 114 3.20 0.62 4.11
C LEU A 114 2.77 1.33 2.83
N TRP A 115 3.70 1.44 1.89
CA TRP A 115 3.44 1.97 0.56
C TRP A 115 2.71 0.96 -0.33
N VAL A 116 1.74 1.48 -1.09
CA VAL A 116 1.05 0.80 -2.20
C VAL A 116 1.13 1.65 -3.46
N GLY A 117 0.70 1.11 -4.60
CA GLY A 117 0.95 1.70 -5.91
C GLY A 117 -0.02 2.80 -6.32
N LEU A 118 -0.96 3.23 -5.47
CA LEU A 118 -1.92 4.26 -5.85
C LEU A 118 -1.27 5.64 -5.71
N HIS A 119 -1.25 6.39 -6.81
CA HIS A 119 -0.68 7.73 -6.84
C HIS A 119 -1.51 8.67 -7.71
N THR A 120 -1.24 9.96 -7.59
CA THR A 120 -1.75 10.97 -8.51
C THR A 120 -0.67 12.03 -8.78
N GLU A 121 -0.66 12.55 -9.99
CA GLU A 121 0.19 13.67 -10.35
C GLU A 121 -0.46 15.00 -9.96
N ASN A 122 0.36 15.97 -9.54
CA ASN A 122 -0.09 17.32 -9.21
C ASN A 122 -0.31 18.13 -10.51
N THR A 123 -1.39 17.82 -11.21
CA THR A 123 -1.83 18.50 -12.43
C THR A 123 -3.11 19.32 -12.18
N THR A 124 -3.56 20.08 -13.19
CA THR A 124 -4.81 20.86 -13.09
C THR A 124 -6.05 19.97 -12.95
N GLU A 125 -5.97 18.72 -13.40
CA GLU A 125 -7.03 17.71 -13.31
C GLU A 125 -6.43 16.39 -12.78
N PRO A 126 -6.12 16.30 -11.47
CA PRO A 126 -5.49 15.11 -10.91
C PRO A 126 -6.45 13.92 -10.96
N TYR A 127 -5.92 12.76 -11.36
CA TYR A 127 -6.61 11.49 -11.34
C TYR A 127 -5.75 10.45 -10.63
N TRP A 128 -6.40 9.53 -9.93
CA TRP A 128 -5.70 8.45 -9.22
C TRP A 128 -5.48 7.27 -10.16
N GLU A 129 -4.27 6.74 -10.18
CA GLU A 129 -3.90 5.58 -10.96
C GLU A 129 -2.95 4.66 -10.19
N TRP A 130 -2.94 3.38 -10.55
CA TRP A 130 -2.03 2.39 -10.01
C TRP A 130 -0.74 2.34 -10.83
N THR A 131 0.43 2.18 -10.18
CA THR A 131 1.73 2.08 -10.87
C THR A 131 1.87 0.87 -11.79
N ASP A 132 1.00 -0.15 -11.64
CA ASP A 132 0.93 -1.33 -12.50
C ASP A 132 0.00 -1.14 -13.72
N GLY A 133 -0.68 0.00 -13.83
CA GLY A 133 -1.58 0.35 -14.93
C GLY A 133 -2.95 -0.33 -14.90
N SER A 134 -3.38 -0.84 -13.74
CA SER A 134 -4.64 -1.59 -13.58
C SER A 134 -5.86 -0.79 -13.15
#